data_AF-D5ERM3-F1
#
_entry.id   AF-D5ERM3-F1
#
_cell.length_a   1.000
_cell.length_b   1.000
_cell.length_c   1.000
_cell.angle_alpha   90.00
_cell.angle_beta   90.00
_cell.angle_gamma   90.00
#
_symmetry.space_group_name_H-M   'P 1'
#
loop_
_entity.id
_entity.type
_entity.pdbx_description
1 polymer ?
#
loop_
_entity_poly.entity_id
_entity_poly.type
_entity_poly.pdbx_seq_one_letter_code
_entity_poly.pdbx_strand_id
1 'polypeptide(L)'
;MTYRRLSDKEILRGFRQGDADIIRTYFYGYCEVGYYIFDQRYQLHEKENLDFLSLAHQYAIFLMEHDWKPLEDHSPNVSLKTWLINGFRFIVLDALKWYRKEYGSITFEDYLQSFDVSSNLRLQFNHMVEDVCDHVPMSRQERLIIDMILLQGFKSKDVAAQMGMTPAAISQKYKKIKEDIIVPYFRQYFDMDFDMPEIMPEFGIVGEPILEEAAPCAAPMDFMKRRTMEEKRTTPEHITSLQPNEIFVFGSNLRGMHGGGAAYVAYRHFGAIMGQGVGLQGQSYAIPTMQGGVDSIRPYVDDFIEFAKQHQNLTFLVTRIGCGIAGFTDEEISPLFKKAHDVKNIILPPSW
;
A
#
# COMPACT_ATOMS: atom_id res chain seq x y z
N MET A 1 36.40 -7.41 -23.56
CA MET A 1 37.08 -8.27 -22.56
C MET A 1 36.59 -9.71 -22.74
N THR A 2 37.42 -10.71 -22.50
CA THR A 2 37.04 -12.13 -22.61
C THR A 2 36.23 -12.55 -21.39
N TYR A 3 34.90 -12.59 -21.51
CA TYR A 3 34.04 -13.02 -20.40
C TYR A 3 34.31 -14.49 -20.06
N ARG A 4 34.85 -14.73 -18.85
CA ARG A 4 34.96 -16.06 -18.27
C ARG A 4 33.54 -16.56 -17.97
N ARG A 5 33.10 -17.58 -18.69
CA ARG A 5 31.82 -18.26 -18.41
C ARG A 5 31.88 -18.84 -16.99
N LEU A 6 30.94 -18.42 -16.14
CA LEU A 6 30.81 -18.92 -14.78
C LEU A 6 30.28 -20.35 -14.78
N SER A 7 30.63 -21.11 -13.74
CA SER A 7 30.01 -22.39 -13.44
C SER A 7 28.66 -22.21 -12.74
N ASP A 8 27.78 -23.21 -12.85
CA ASP A 8 26.44 -23.22 -12.26
C ASP A 8 26.45 -22.87 -10.76
N LYS A 9 27.49 -23.28 -10.02
CA LYS A 9 27.69 -22.92 -8.59
C LYS A 9 28.08 -21.45 -8.36
N GLU A 10 28.85 -20.86 -9.26
CA GLU A 10 29.20 -19.42 -9.19
C GLU A 10 27.98 -18.56 -9.56
N ILE A 11 27.15 -19.02 -10.50
CA ILE A 11 25.90 -18.38 -10.91
C ILE A 11 24.88 -18.40 -9.76
N LEU A 12 24.60 -19.57 -9.17
CA LEU A 12 23.69 -19.71 -8.01
C LEU A 12 24.13 -18.85 -6.82
N ARG A 13 25.44 -18.77 -6.54
CA ARG A 13 25.97 -17.90 -5.50
C ARG A 13 25.72 -16.42 -5.82
N GLY A 14 25.94 -16.00 -7.07
CA GLY A 14 25.65 -14.62 -7.52
C GLY A 14 24.16 -14.25 -7.38
N PHE A 15 23.26 -15.17 -7.74
CA PHE A 15 21.82 -14.99 -7.54
C PHE A 15 21.46 -14.73 -6.06
N ARG A 16 21.98 -15.55 -5.14
CA ARG A 16 21.83 -15.33 -3.68
C ARG A 16 22.43 -14.02 -3.19
N GLN A 17 23.54 -13.59 -3.79
CA GLN A 17 24.24 -12.36 -3.40
C GLN A 17 23.61 -11.09 -3.99
N GLY A 18 22.51 -11.20 -4.74
CA GLY A 18 21.88 -10.06 -5.42
C GLY A 18 22.75 -9.46 -6.53
N ASP A 19 23.71 -10.22 -7.07
CA ASP A 19 24.63 -9.75 -8.11
C ASP A 19 23.85 -9.44 -9.39
N ALA A 20 23.62 -8.15 -9.62
CA ALA A 20 22.79 -7.65 -10.72
C ALA A 20 23.34 -8.05 -12.09
N ASP A 21 24.66 -8.13 -12.26
CA ASP A 21 25.28 -8.56 -13.51
C ASP A 21 25.12 -10.06 -13.74
N ILE A 22 25.22 -10.88 -12.70
CA ILE A 22 24.95 -12.32 -12.80
C ILE A 22 23.46 -12.59 -13.03
N ILE A 23 22.55 -11.91 -12.33
CA ILE A 23 21.09 -12.05 -12.54
C ILE A 23 20.71 -11.61 -13.97
N ARG A 24 21.18 -10.44 -14.43
CA ARG A 24 20.94 -9.92 -15.78
C ARG A 24 21.51 -10.84 -16.87
N THR A 25 22.75 -11.32 -16.70
CA THR A 25 23.43 -12.14 -17.71
C THR A 25 22.93 -13.59 -17.75
N TYR A 26 22.64 -14.19 -16.59
CA TYR A 26 22.36 -15.63 -16.49
C TYR A 26 20.90 -15.94 -16.20
N PHE A 27 20.22 -15.25 -15.27
CA PHE A 27 18.78 -15.53 -15.03
C PHE A 27 17.94 -15.07 -16.22
N TYR A 28 17.98 -13.77 -16.57
CA TYR A 28 17.18 -13.24 -17.67
C TYR A 28 17.61 -13.83 -19.02
N GLY A 29 18.92 -13.97 -19.28
CA GLY A 29 19.44 -14.62 -20.50
C GLY A 29 19.14 -16.12 -20.62
N TYR A 30 18.72 -16.80 -19.55
CA TYR A 30 18.19 -18.17 -19.63
C TYR A 30 16.66 -18.16 -19.80
N CYS A 31 15.95 -17.25 -19.15
CA CYS A 31 14.51 -17.04 -19.36
C CYS A 31 14.19 -16.62 -20.80
N GLU A 32 15.00 -15.77 -21.43
CA GLU A 32 14.83 -15.30 -22.82
C GLU A 32 14.84 -16.48 -23.81
N VAL A 33 15.80 -17.40 -23.64
CA VAL A 33 15.89 -18.62 -24.45
C VAL A 33 14.71 -19.56 -24.17
N GLY A 34 14.24 -19.64 -22.93
CA GLY A 34 13.00 -20.35 -22.59
C GLY A 34 11.77 -19.72 -23.26
N TYR A 35 11.67 -18.39 -23.22
CA TYR A 35 10.55 -17.64 -23.77
C TYR A 35 10.44 -17.84 -25.27
N TYR A 36 11.54 -17.72 -26.01
CA TYR A 36 11.57 -18.01 -27.45
C TYR A 36 11.06 -19.44 -27.78
N ILE A 37 11.46 -20.44 -27.00
CA ILE A 37 11.01 -21.84 -27.18
C ILE A 37 9.50 -21.99 -26.92
N PHE A 38 8.96 -21.30 -25.92
CA PHE A 38 7.53 -21.39 -25.57
C PHE A 38 6.65 -20.50 -26.47
N ASP A 39 7.16 -19.35 -26.92
CA ASP A 39 6.50 -18.44 -27.83
C ASP A 39 6.22 -19.11 -29.19
N GLN A 40 7.19 -19.79 -29.79
CA GLN A 40 6.97 -20.53 -31.02
C GLN A 40 5.88 -21.62 -30.91
N ARG A 41 5.57 -22.07 -29.68
CA ARG A 41 4.56 -23.10 -29.39
C ARG A 41 3.18 -22.54 -29.01
N TYR A 42 3.14 -21.40 -28.33
CA TYR A 42 1.91 -20.86 -27.71
C TYR A 42 1.56 -19.43 -28.17
N GLN A 43 2.40 -18.83 -29.02
CA GLN A 43 2.30 -17.49 -29.56
C GLN A 43 2.08 -16.47 -28.44
N LEU A 44 3.06 -16.37 -27.55
CA LEU A 44 3.00 -15.57 -26.33
C LEU A 44 3.02 -14.07 -26.66
N HIS A 45 3.82 -13.68 -27.65
CA HIS A 45 3.90 -12.28 -28.12
C HIS A 45 2.59 -11.76 -28.75
N GLU A 46 1.67 -12.63 -29.14
CA GLU A 46 0.33 -12.27 -29.65
C GLU A 46 -0.70 -12.06 -28.53
N LYS A 47 -0.31 -12.21 -27.26
CA LYS A 47 -1.23 -12.34 -26.12
C LYS A 47 -0.91 -11.30 -25.04
N GLU A 48 -1.92 -10.51 -24.68
CA GLU A 48 -1.78 -9.47 -23.67
C GLU A 48 -1.29 -10.06 -22.33
N ASN A 49 -0.33 -9.36 -21.70
CA ASN A 49 0.30 -9.72 -20.42
C ASN A 49 1.08 -11.05 -20.40
N LEU A 50 1.35 -11.67 -21.56
CA LEU A 50 2.20 -12.86 -21.70
C LEU A 50 3.56 -12.56 -22.34
N ASP A 51 4.07 -11.34 -22.24
CA ASP A 51 5.38 -10.97 -22.79
C ASP A 51 6.56 -11.57 -22.00
N PHE A 52 7.75 -11.49 -22.59
CA PHE A 52 8.99 -12.02 -21.99
C PHE A 52 9.28 -11.46 -20.60
N LEU A 53 9.21 -10.13 -20.45
CA LEU A 53 9.66 -9.47 -19.22
C LEU A 53 8.68 -9.76 -18.09
N SER A 54 7.37 -9.66 -18.33
CA SER A 54 6.34 -10.00 -17.34
C SER A 54 6.51 -11.42 -16.80
N LEU A 55 6.66 -12.41 -17.69
CA LEU A 55 6.80 -13.81 -17.30
C LEU A 55 8.15 -14.08 -16.62
N ALA A 56 9.25 -13.52 -17.13
CA ALA A 56 10.57 -13.71 -16.54
C ALA A 56 10.68 -13.05 -15.16
N HIS A 57 10.07 -11.88 -14.97
CA HIS A 57 10.04 -11.18 -13.68
C HIS A 57 9.15 -11.90 -12.66
N GLN A 58 8.00 -12.43 -13.08
CA GLN A 58 7.17 -13.31 -12.23
C GLN A 58 7.98 -14.54 -11.74
N TYR A 59 8.82 -15.12 -12.60
CA TYR A 59 9.70 -16.22 -12.20
C TYR A 59 10.86 -15.78 -11.30
N ALA A 60 11.38 -14.56 -11.48
CA ALA A 60 12.42 -13.99 -10.61
C ALA A 60 11.90 -13.82 -9.19
N ILE A 61 10.70 -13.22 -9.03
CA ILE A 61 10.03 -13.00 -7.74
C ILE A 61 9.89 -14.34 -7.00
N PHE A 62 9.29 -15.36 -7.65
CA PHE A 62 9.11 -16.69 -7.07
C PHE A 62 10.43 -17.30 -6.56
N LEU A 63 11.53 -17.14 -7.30
CA LEU A 63 12.83 -17.67 -6.89
C LEU A 63 13.47 -16.86 -5.76
N MET A 64 13.33 -15.54 -5.76
CA MET A 64 13.83 -14.65 -4.70
C MET A 64 13.11 -14.93 -3.36
N GLU A 65 11.78 -15.09 -3.38
CA GLU A 65 10.96 -15.49 -2.23
C GLU A 65 11.43 -16.81 -1.57
N HIS A 66 12.04 -17.69 -2.37
CA HIS A 66 12.52 -19.01 -1.93
C HIS A 66 14.06 -19.08 -1.76
N ASP A 67 14.76 -17.94 -1.65
CA ASP A 67 16.24 -17.88 -1.51
C ASP A 67 16.98 -18.67 -2.62
N TRP A 68 16.42 -18.63 -3.83
CA TRP A 68 16.86 -19.34 -5.04
C TRP A 68 16.96 -20.87 -4.91
N LYS A 69 16.57 -21.46 -3.77
CA LYS A 69 16.63 -22.91 -3.46
C LYS A 69 15.98 -23.82 -4.51
N PRO A 70 14.87 -23.44 -5.18
CA PRO A 70 14.30 -24.26 -6.26
C PRO A 70 15.22 -24.47 -7.47
N LEU A 71 16.31 -23.69 -7.59
CA LEU A 71 17.39 -23.92 -8.57
C LEU A 71 18.55 -24.76 -8.04
N GLU A 72 18.60 -25.11 -6.75
CA GLU A 72 19.69 -25.92 -6.17
C GLU A 72 19.36 -27.43 -6.17
N ASP A 73 18.09 -27.80 -6.04
CA ASP A 73 17.61 -29.18 -6.02
C ASP A 73 17.66 -29.91 -7.39
N HIS A 74 18.43 -29.38 -8.35
CA HIS A 74 18.52 -29.96 -9.69
C HIS A 74 19.40 -31.21 -9.74
N SER A 75 19.00 -32.18 -10.55
CA SER A 75 19.85 -33.36 -10.81
C SER A 75 21.21 -32.92 -11.40
N PRO A 76 22.36 -33.47 -10.95
CA PRO A 76 23.67 -33.11 -11.49
C PRO A 76 23.86 -33.50 -12.96
N ASN A 77 22.97 -34.31 -13.53
CA ASN A 77 22.93 -34.67 -14.95
C ASN A 77 22.17 -33.63 -15.81
N VAL A 78 21.63 -32.58 -15.20
CA VAL A 78 20.87 -31.49 -15.86
C VAL A 78 21.60 -30.18 -15.58
N SER A 79 21.86 -29.36 -16.60
CA SER A 79 22.49 -28.04 -16.39
C SER A 79 21.52 -27.06 -15.73
N LEU A 80 22.04 -26.10 -14.96
CA LEU A 80 21.25 -25.01 -14.37
C LEU A 80 20.38 -24.29 -15.40
N LYS A 81 20.90 -24.07 -16.62
CA LYS A 81 20.12 -23.50 -17.74
C LYS A 81 18.91 -24.34 -18.10
N THR A 82 19.10 -25.66 -18.21
CA THR A 82 18.02 -26.60 -18.54
C THR A 82 17.00 -26.69 -17.41
N TRP A 83 17.45 -26.66 -16.15
CA TRP A 83 16.58 -26.69 -14.98
C TRP A 83 15.74 -25.41 -14.86
N LEU A 84 16.38 -24.25 -14.97
CA LEU A 84 15.74 -22.93 -14.91
C LEU A 84 14.69 -22.77 -16.03
N ILE A 85 14.99 -23.17 -17.27
CA ILE A 85 14.01 -23.15 -18.38
C ILE A 85 12.84 -24.13 -18.13
N ASN A 86 13.09 -25.27 -17.48
CA ASN A 86 12.02 -26.20 -17.08
C ASN A 86 11.16 -25.66 -15.92
N GLY A 87 11.72 -24.88 -15.00
CA GLY A 87 10.97 -24.16 -13.97
C GLY A 87 10.13 -23.03 -14.57
N PHE A 88 10.73 -22.21 -15.42
CA PHE A 88 10.08 -21.12 -16.16
C PHE A 88 8.87 -21.61 -16.97
N ARG A 89 8.95 -22.82 -17.54
CA ARG A 89 7.83 -23.48 -18.23
C ARG A 89 6.55 -23.53 -17.39
N PHE A 90 6.63 -23.71 -16.06
CA PHE A 90 5.44 -23.77 -15.21
C PHE A 90 4.77 -22.41 -15.08
N ILE A 91 5.54 -21.33 -14.99
CA ILE A 91 5.04 -19.94 -15.01
C ILE A 91 4.29 -19.68 -16.32
N VAL A 92 4.91 -19.99 -17.46
CA VAL A 92 4.27 -19.85 -18.79
C VAL A 92 3.01 -20.72 -18.91
N LEU A 93 3.04 -21.96 -18.42
CA LEU A 93 1.87 -22.86 -18.49
C LEU A 93 0.73 -22.40 -17.57
N ASP A 94 1.02 -21.81 -16.41
CA ASP A 94 0.00 -21.27 -15.51
C ASP A 94 -0.59 -19.97 -16.06
N ALA A 95 0.24 -19.04 -16.52
CA ALA A 95 -0.20 -17.83 -17.21
C ALA A 95 -1.08 -18.15 -18.44
N LEU A 96 -0.76 -19.23 -19.18
CA LEU A 96 -1.64 -19.74 -20.26
C LEU A 96 -2.93 -20.41 -19.75
N LYS A 97 -2.99 -20.94 -18.52
CA LYS A 97 -4.27 -21.34 -17.89
C LYS A 97 -5.09 -20.08 -17.58
N TRP A 98 -4.48 -19.08 -16.94
CA TRP A 98 -5.14 -17.81 -16.62
C TRP A 98 -5.67 -17.12 -17.86
N TYR A 99 -4.87 -16.99 -18.93
CA TYR A 99 -5.33 -16.47 -20.23
C TYR A 99 -6.56 -17.23 -20.76
N ARG A 100 -6.52 -18.58 -20.80
CA ARG A 100 -7.69 -19.37 -21.24
C ARG A 100 -8.90 -19.30 -20.29
N LYS A 101 -8.69 -18.88 -19.04
CA LYS A 101 -9.72 -18.72 -18.00
C LYS A 101 -10.32 -17.31 -18.05
N GLU A 102 -9.52 -16.28 -18.33
CA GLU A 102 -9.94 -14.88 -18.47
C GLU A 102 -10.73 -14.68 -19.78
N TYR A 103 -10.23 -15.18 -20.91
CA TYR A 103 -10.96 -15.22 -22.17
C TYR A 103 -12.04 -16.34 -22.23
N GLY A 104 -12.45 -16.89 -21.08
CA GLY A 104 -13.39 -18.03 -20.99
C GLY A 104 -14.47 -17.91 -19.91
N SER A 105 -14.13 -17.51 -18.68
CA SER A 105 -15.04 -17.46 -17.53
C SER A 105 -14.54 -16.69 -16.27
N ILE A 106 -13.56 -15.77 -16.37
CA ILE A 106 -13.01 -15.01 -15.23
C ILE A 106 -12.75 -13.55 -15.59
N THR A 107 -12.78 -12.63 -14.61
CA THR A 107 -12.50 -11.20 -14.86
C THR A 107 -11.14 -10.74 -14.31
N PHE A 108 -10.69 -9.58 -14.77
CA PHE A 108 -9.48 -8.89 -14.29
C PHE A 108 -9.51 -8.65 -12.77
N GLU A 109 -10.68 -8.47 -12.15
CA GLU A 109 -10.81 -8.39 -10.68
C GLU A 109 -10.49 -9.71 -9.97
N ASP A 110 -10.62 -10.86 -10.64
CA ASP A 110 -10.24 -12.17 -10.07
C ASP A 110 -8.74 -12.47 -10.29
N TYR A 111 -8.12 -11.90 -11.33
CA TYR A 111 -6.66 -11.87 -11.50
C TYR A 111 -6.00 -11.03 -10.39
N LEU A 112 -6.52 -9.83 -10.12
CA LEU A 112 -6.06 -8.99 -9.01
C LEU A 112 -6.21 -9.66 -7.63
N GLN A 113 -7.22 -10.53 -7.46
CA GLN A 113 -7.42 -11.32 -6.25
C GLN A 113 -6.55 -12.59 -6.16
N SER A 114 -5.72 -12.88 -7.16
CA SER A 114 -4.72 -13.96 -7.10
C SER A 114 -3.35 -13.53 -6.54
N PHE A 115 -3.13 -12.21 -6.39
CA PHE A 115 -1.95 -11.64 -5.74
C PHE A 115 -2.07 -11.69 -4.20
N ASP A 116 -1.73 -12.84 -3.61
CA ASP A 116 -1.51 -12.97 -2.16
C ASP A 116 -0.12 -12.38 -1.79
N VAL A 117 0.00 -11.06 -1.94
CA VAL A 117 1.27 -10.31 -1.90
C VAL A 117 1.51 -9.71 -0.52
N SER A 118 2.57 -10.17 0.14
CA SER A 118 3.04 -9.64 1.41
C SER A 118 3.62 -8.22 1.26
N SER A 119 2.85 -7.25 1.78
CA SER A 119 3.21 -5.87 2.20
C SER A 119 3.94 -4.90 1.25
N ASN A 120 4.95 -5.32 0.47
CA ASN A 120 5.94 -4.41 -0.12
C ASN A 120 5.66 -4.06 -1.59
N LEU A 121 5.46 -5.04 -2.48
CA LEU A 121 5.06 -4.76 -3.88
C LEU A 121 3.70 -4.03 -3.94
N ARG A 122 2.81 -4.29 -2.97
CA ARG A 122 1.54 -3.56 -2.82
C ARG A 122 1.73 -2.11 -2.37
N LEU A 123 2.80 -1.78 -1.63
CA LEU A 123 3.16 -0.38 -1.36
C LEU A 123 3.66 0.31 -2.62
N GLN A 124 4.59 -0.29 -3.36
CA GLN A 124 5.14 0.29 -4.59
C GLN A 124 4.06 0.52 -5.65
N PHE A 125 3.16 -0.45 -5.86
CA PHE A 125 2.00 -0.26 -6.74
C PHE A 125 1.07 0.86 -6.26
N ASN A 126 0.78 0.93 -4.96
CA ASN A 126 -0.08 1.98 -4.41
C ASN A 126 0.56 3.36 -4.57
N HIS A 127 1.85 3.52 -4.26
CA HIS A 127 2.59 4.79 -4.43
C HIS A 127 2.67 5.20 -5.91
N MET A 128 2.87 4.28 -6.84
CA MET A 128 2.88 4.61 -8.27
C MET A 128 1.48 5.03 -8.78
N VAL A 129 0.40 4.50 -8.18
CA VAL A 129 -0.98 4.94 -8.46
C VAL A 129 -1.28 6.30 -7.80
N GLU A 130 -0.81 6.55 -6.58
CA GLU A 130 -0.86 7.85 -5.91
C GLU A 130 -0.11 8.93 -6.73
N ASP A 131 1.07 8.60 -7.24
CA ASP A 131 1.90 9.45 -8.09
C ASP A 131 1.20 9.85 -9.40
N VAL A 132 0.53 8.91 -10.09
CA VAL A 132 -0.32 9.25 -11.25
C VAL A 132 -1.46 10.20 -10.84
N CYS A 133 -2.04 10.01 -9.65
CA CYS A 133 -3.15 10.82 -9.15
C CYS A 133 -2.76 12.24 -8.73
N ASP A 134 -1.48 12.51 -8.47
CA ASP A 134 -0.96 13.84 -8.13
C ASP A 134 -0.28 14.53 -9.33
N HIS A 135 0.31 13.77 -10.28
CA HIS A 135 0.98 14.33 -11.46
C HIS A 135 0.12 14.39 -12.75
N VAL A 136 -0.93 13.58 -12.90
CA VAL A 136 -1.82 13.62 -14.08
C VAL A 136 -3.10 14.40 -13.80
N PRO A 137 -3.43 15.45 -14.57
CA PRO A 137 -4.71 16.16 -14.46
C PRO A 137 -5.91 15.24 -14.71
N MET A 138 -6.69 14.97 -13.66
CA MET A 138 -7.88 14.11 -13.68
C MET A 138 -9.02 14.69 -12.84
N SER A 139 -10.27 14.31 -13.12
CA SER A 139 -11.40 14.77 -12.31
C SER A 139 -11.48 14.04 -10.95
N ARG A 140 -12.15 14.67 -9.98
CA ARG A 140 -12.45 14.06 -8.67
C ARG A 140 -13.18 12.72 -8.78
N GLN A 141 -13.95 12.49 -9.85
CA GLN A 141 -14.62 11.21 -10.10
C GLN A 141 -13.63 10.16 -10.60
N GLU A 142 -12.66 10.53 -11.44
CA GLU A 142 -11.65 9.61 -11.96
C GLU A 142 -10.67 9.19 -10.86
N ARG A 143 -10.18 10.14 -10.04
CA ARG A 143 -9.36 9.81 -8.85
C ARG A 143 -10.08 8.88 -7.88
N LEU A 144 -11.37 9.12 -7.58
CA LEU A 144 -12.13 8.23 -6.69
C LEU A 144 -12.37 6.83 -7.29
N ILE A 145 -12.51 6.70 -8.62
CA ILE A 145 -12.56 5.38 -9.29
C ILE A 145 -11.20 4.67 -9.21
N ILE A 146 -10.09 5.41 -9.39
CA ILE A 146 -8.72 4.88 -9.25
C ILE A 146 -8.50 4.38 -7.83
N ASP A 147 -8.72 5.23 -6.82
CA ASP A 147 -8.60 4.88 -5.41
C ASP A 147 -9.38 3.58 -5.13
N MET A 148 -10.69 3.59 -5.36
CA MET A 148 -11.56 2.49 -4.97
C MET A 148 -11.21 1.16 -5.64
N ILE A 149 -10.84 1.16 -6.92
CA ILE A 149 -10.54 -0.08 -7.66
C ILE A 149 -9.08 -0.52 -7.45
N LEU A 150 -8.12 0.38 -7.63
CA LEU A 150 -6.69 0.04 -7.62
C LEU A 150 -6.07 0.03 -6.23
N LEU A 151 -6.29 1.05 -5.40
CA LEU A 151 -5.72 1.14 -4.05
C LEU A 151 -6.53 0.30 -3.03
N GLN A 152 -7.86 0.33 -3.13
CA GLN A 152 -8.78 -0.22 -2.13
C GLN A 152 -9.41 -1.57 -2.51
N GLY A 153 -9.36 -1.99 -3.78
CA GLY A 153 -9.80 -3.33 -4.22
C GLY A 153 -11.32 -3.56 -4.29
N PHE A 154 -12.15 -2.52 -4.35
CA PHE A 154 -13.60 -2.65 -4.57
C PHE A 154 -13.88 -3.12 -6.00
N LYS A 155 -14.82 -4.07 -6.19
CA LYS A 155 -15.24 -4.50 -7.53
C LYS A 155 -16.14 -3.44 -8.17
N SER A 156 -16.20 -3.41 -9.51
CA SER A 156 -16.92 -2.38 -10.29
C SER A 156 -18.37 -2.10 -9.85
N LYS A 157 -19.06 -3.14 -9.33
CA LYS A 157 -20.44 -3.05 -8.81
C LYS A 157 -20.56 -2.25 -7.50
N ASP A 158 -19.55 -2.33 -6.63
CA ASP A 158 -19.58 -1.77 -5.28
C ASP A 158 -19.22 -0.27 -5.33
N VAL A 159 -18.30 0.09 -6.24
CA VAL A 159 -18.03 1.47 -6.66
C VAL A 159 -19.27 2.12 -7.28
N ALA A 160 -19.97 1.40 -8.15
CA ALA A 160 -21.19 1.91 -8.79
C ALA A 160 -22.30 2.24 -7.79
N ALA A 161 -22.47 1.39 -6.77
CA ALA A 161 -23.41 1.64 -5.69
C ALA A 161 -23.06 2.90 -4.87
N GLN A 162 -21.78 3.15 -4.57
CA GLN A 162 -21.35 4.37 -3.87
C GLN A 162 -21.44 5.64 -4.75
N MET A 163 -21.19 5.52 -6.06
CA MET A 163 -21.23 6.65 -6.99
C MET A 163 -22.63 6.98 -7.55
N GLY A 164 -23.67 6.21 -7.22
CA GLY A 164 -25.00 6.37 -7.81
C GLY A 164 -25.03 6.07 -9.33
N MET A 165 -24.14 5.21 -9.81
CA MET A 165 -23.97 4.87 -11.23
C MET A 165 -24.35 3.42 -11.52
N THR A 166 -24.40 3.04 -12.80
CA THR A 166 -24.50 1.62 -13.19
C THR A 166 -23.11 0.96 -13.16
N PRO A 167 -22.99 -0.34 -12.85
CA PRO A 167 -21.71 -1.06 -12.91
C PRO A 167 -21.02 -0.93 -14.27
N ALA A 168 -21.78 -1.01 -15.36
CA ALA A 168 -21.26 -0.84 -16.72
C ALA A 168 -20.64 0.56 -16.95
N ALA A 169 -21.25 1.63 -16.43
CA ALA A 169 -20.71 2.98 -16.55
C ALA A 169 -19.42 3.17 -15.74
N ILE A 170 -19.28 2.52 -14.58
CA ILE A 170 -18.02 2.47 -13.83
C ILE A 170 -16.97 1.68 -14.59
N SER A 171 -17.27 0.47 -15.07
CA SER A 171 -16.30 -0.34 -15.82
C SER A 171 -15.86 0.35 -17.11
N GLN A 172 -16.73 1.10 -17.80
CA GLN A 172 -16.36 1.93 -18.95
C GLN A 172 -15.45 3.11 -18.56
N LYS A 173 -15.78 3.83 -17.47
CA LYS A 173 -14.92 4.91 -16.94
C LYS A 173 -13.56 4.39 -16.51
N TYR A 174 -13.51 3.32 -15.71
CA TYR A 174 -12.28 2.67 -15.27
C TYR A 174 -11.45 2.15 -16.46
N LYS A 175 -12.08 1.52 -17.45
CA LYS A 175 -11.40 1.11 -18.68
C LYS A 175 -10.72 2.31 -19.37
N LYS A 176 -11.46 3.41 -19.57
CA LYS A 176 -10.89 4.62 -20.18
C LYS A 176 -9.74 5.20 -19.34
N ILE A 177 -9.89 5.30 -18.02
CA ILE A 177 -8.82 5.75 -17.11
C ILE A 177 -7.58 4.85 -17.23
N LYS A 178 -7.76 3.52 -17.30
CA LYS A 178 -6.67 2.56 -17.46
C LYS A 178 -5.93 2.78 -18.79
N GLU A 179 -6.66 2.94 -19.89
CA GLU A 179 -6.11 3.09 -21.24
C GLU A 179 -5.50 4.47 -21.52
N ASP A 180 -6.14 5.55 -21.08
CA ASP A 180 -5.73 6.94 -21.39
C ASP A 180 -4.77 7.55 -20.37
N ILE A 181 -4.76 7.07 -19.11
CA ILE A 181 -4.00 7.67 -18.00
C ILE A 181 -3.01 6.68 -17.37
N ILE A 182 -3.48 5.57 -16.79
CA ILE A 182 -2.62 4.68 -15.99
C ILE A 182 -1.55 4.01 -16.86
N VAL A 183 -1.94 3.35 -17.96
CA VAL A 183 -1.00 2.60 -18.81
C VAL A 183 0.01 3.51 -19.51
N PRO A 184 -0.36 4.69 -20.07
CA PRO A 184 0.60 5.63 -20.63
C PRO A 184 1.59 6.18 -19.59
N TYR A 185 1.12 6.52 -18.39
CA TYR A 185 1.99 7.03 -17.32
C TYR A 185 3.00 5.98 -16.87
N PHE A 186 2.54 4.77 -16.55
CA PHE A 186 3.42 3.65 -16.20
C PHE A 186 4.42 3.36 -17.33
N ARG A 187 3.98 3.32 -18.59
CA ARG A 187 4.91 3.10 -19.74
C ARG A 187 5.99 4.18 -19.88
N GLN A 188 5.73 5.41 -19.42
CA GLN A 188 6.66 6.53 -19.55
C GLN A 188 7.56 6.74 -18.32
N TYR A 189 7.08 6.38 -17.12
CA TYR A 189 7.74 6.72 -15.84
C TYR A 189 8.05 5.50 -14.93
N PHE A 190 7.83 4.26 -15.41
CA PHE A 190 8.25 3.06 -14.67
C PHE A 190 9.78 2.91 -14.71
N ASP A 191 10.43 3.43 -13.67
CA ASP A 191 11.81 3.16 -13.32
C ASP A 191 11.85 2.31 -12.03
N MET A 192 12.87 1.47 -11.87
CA MET A 192 13.02 0.61 -10.68
C MET A 192 14.01 1.16 -9.65
N ASP A 193 14.79 2.19 -9.98
CA ASP A 193 15.79 2.81 -9.11
C ASP A 193 15.16 3.81 -8.11
N PHE A 194 14.19 3.33 -7.31
CA PHE A 194 13.70 4.04 -6.13
C PHE A 194 14.51 3.65 -4.89
N ASP A 195 15.30 4.58 -4.36
CA ASP A 195 16.02 4.44 -3.08
C ASP A 195 15.04 4.13 -1.93
N MET A 196 15.01 2.86 -1.53
CA MET A 196 14.22 2.40 -0.37
C MET A 196 14.95 2.82 0.92
N PRO A 197 14.37 3.67 1.79
CA PRO A 197 14.92 3.89 3.12
C PRO A 197 14.93 2.56 3.89
N GLU A 198 16.07 2.23 4.48
CA GLU A 198 16.28 0.92 5.09
C GLU A 198 15.29 0.62 6.23
N ILE A 199 14.98 -0.67 6.34
CA ILE A 199 14.07 -1.30 7.31
C ILE A 199 14.23 -0.68 8.71
N MET A 200 13.16 -0.09 9.24
CA MET A 200 13.11 0.30 10.66
C MET A 200 13.30 -0.95 11.54
N PRO A 201 14.34 -1.02 12.39
CA PRO A 201 14.58 -2.20 13.21
C PRO A 201 13.58 -2.29 14.37
N GLU A 202 13.19 -3.51 14.71
CA GLU A 202 12.27 -3.79 15.83
C GLU A 202 12.98 -3.65 17.19
N PHE A 203 12.18 -3.42 18.25
CA PHE A 203 12.64 -2.89 19.55
C PHE A 203 13.74 -3.69 20.27
N GLY A 204 14.72 -2.96 20.84
CA GLY A 204 15.67 -3.47 21.84
C GLY A 204 15.68 -2.64 23.12
N ILE A 205 15.09 -3.16 24.21
CA ILE A 205 15.07 -2.50 25.53
C ILE A 205 16.19 -3.05 26.42
N VAL A 206 17.34 -2.37 26.51
CA VAL A 206 18.31 -2.60 27.61
C VAL A 206 19.12 -1.33 27.94
N GLY A 207 19.15 -0.95 29.23
CA GLY A 207 20.29 -0.36 29.96
C GLY A 207 21.10 0.83 29.40
N GLU A 208 20.85 2.01 29.98
CA GLU A 208 21.85 3.07 30.21
C GLU A 208 22.99 2.62 31.18
N PRO A 209 24.07 3.41 31.41
CA PRO A 209 24.62 4.57 30.68
C PRO A 209 26.15 4.48 30.45
N ILE A 210 26.80 5.56 29.93
CA ILE A 210 28.08 6.13 30.44
C ILE A 210 28.48 7.46 29.75
N LEU A 211 29.13 8.32 30.53
CA LEU A 211 29.83 9.61 30.32
C LEU A 211 30.87 9.60 29.16
N GLU A 212 31.44 10.67 28.59
CA GLU A 212 31.39 12.17 28.65
C GLU A 212 32.06 12.72 27.35
N GLU A 213 32.30 14.01 27.02
CA GLU A 213 32.28 15.32 27.72
C GLU A 213 32.01 16.53 26.75
N ALA A 214 32.21 17.75 27.28
CA ALA A 214 32.42 19.11 26.74
C ALA A 214 32.97 19.40 25.31
N ALA A 215 32.86 20.62 24.74
CA ALA A 215 32.01 21.82 25.02
C ALA A 215 32.04 22.85 23.83
N PRO A 216 32.09 24.21 23.96
CA PRO A 216 30.90 25.01 23.62
C PRO A 216 31.12 26.20 22.65
N CYS A 217 30.03 26.84 22.22
CA CYS A 217 30.06 28.25 21.81
C CYS A 217 28.68 28.94 21.97
N ALA A 218 28.64 30.04 22.73
CA ALA A 218 27.52 30.99 22.79
C ALA A 218 27.91 32.27 22.00
N ALA A 219 27.09 33.28 21.73
CA ALA A 219 25.78 33.73 22.24
C ALA A 219 25.13 34.65 21.16
N PRO A 220 24.04 35.42 21.41
CA PRO A 220 23.14 35.46 22.57
C PRO A 220 21.63 35.34 22.22
N MET A 221 20.80 35.13 23.24
CA MET A 221 19.38 35.49 23.17
C MET A 221 19.20 36.96 23.58
N ASP A 222 18.49 37.76 22.77
CA ASP A 222 17.38 38.61 23.27
C ASP A 222 16.50 39.14 22.12
N PHE A 223 15.44 38.41 21.76
CA PHE A 223 14.28 39.04 21.12
C PHE A 223 12.98 38.28 21.43
N MET A 224 11.93 39.04 21.78
CA MET A 224 10.53 38.61 21.92
C MET A 224 10.17 37.49 22.92
N LYS A 225 10.57 37.64 24.19
CA LYS A 225 9.83 37.04 25.31
C LYS A 225 8.55 37.82 25.65
N ARG A 226 7.43 37.53 24.96
CA ARG A 226 6.03 37.58 25.47
C ARG A 226 4.94 37.37 24.39
N ARG A 227 4.27 36.20 24.44
CA ARG A 227 2.80 36.06 24.60
C ARG A 227 2.44 34.58 24.76
N THR A 228 2.49 34.09 26.00
CA THR A 228 1.89 32.80 26.35
C THR A 228 0.38 32.96 26.45
N MET A 229 -0.31 32.78 25.33
CA MET A 229 -1.58 32.05 25.36
C MET A 229 -1.21 30.57 25.59
N GLU A 230 -1.96 29.84 26.40
CA GLU A 230 -1.93 28.38 26.33
C GLU A 230 -2.74 27.97 25.10
N GLU A 231 -2.07 27.87 23.95
CA GLU A 231 -2.69 27.37 22.73
C GLU A 231 -3.12 25.91 22.98
N LYS A 232 -4.44 25.70 23.11
CA LYS A 232 -5.01 24.38 23.38
C LYS A 232 -4.56 23.44 22.26
N ARG A 233 -3.84 22.37 22.62
CA ARG A 233 -3.34 21.37 21.67
C ARG A 233 -4.48 20.94 20.74
N THR A 234 -4.25 21.08 19.44
CA THR A 234 -5.11 20.62 18.35
C THR A 234 -4.49 19.41 17.67
N THR A 235 -5.28 18.69 16.87
CA THR A 235 -4.80 17.58 16.06
C THR A 235 -4.05 18.14 14.85
N PRO A 236 -2.78 17.74 14.59
CA PRO A 236 -2.10 18.09 13.34
C PRO A 236 -2.87 17.56 12.12
N GLU A 237 -2.89 18.31 11.03
CA GLU A 237 -3.58 17.90 9.79
C GLU A 237 -3.01 16.58 9.22
N HIS A 238 -1.71 16.35 9.43
CA HIS A 238 -1.00 15.12 9.09
C HIS A 238 -0.36 14.53 10.35
N ILE A 239 -0.79 13.32 10.73
CA ILE A 239 -0.18 12.54 11.82
C ILE A 239 0.66 11.43 11.16
N THR A 240 1.98 11.50 11.32
CA THR A 240 2.94 10.51 10.77
C THR A 240 3.45 9.52 11.81
N SER A 241 3.27 9.82 13.10
CA SER A 241 3.64 8.97 14.24
C SER A 241 2.74 9.27 15.45
N LEU A 242 2.73 8.35 16.42
CA LEU A 242 2.00 8.47 17.69
C LEU A 242 2.96 8.23 18.86
N GLN A 243 2.74 8.92 19.98
CA GLN A 243 3.33 8.50 21.26
C GLN A 243 2.63 7.22 21.76
N PRO A 244 3.26 6.38 22.63
CA PRO A 244 2.73 5.08 23.04
C PRO A 244 1.36 5.08 23.75
N ASN A 245 0.83 6.24 24.13
CA ASN A 245 -0.50 6.41 24.70
C ASN A 245 -1.43 7.28 23.81
N GLU A 246 -1.02 7.61 22.59
CA GLU A 246 -1.83 8.36 21.63
C GLU A 246 -2.61 7.42 20.71
N ILE A 247 -3.87 7.77 20.45
CA ILE A 247 -4.81 6.96 19.67
C ILE A 247 -5.29 7.78 18.47
N PHE A 248 -5.04 7.29 17.26
CA PHE A 248 -5.50 7.91 16.02
C PHE A 248 -7.00 7.63 15.81
N VAL A 249 -7.86 8.64 15.92
CA VAL A 249 -9.31 8.48 15.76
C VAL A 249 -9.74 8.85 14.34
N PHE A 250 -10.46 7.95 13.68
CA PHE A 250 -10.71 8.02 12.23
C PHE A 250 -12.12 7.61 11.82
N GLY A 251 -12.59 8.19 10.69
CA GLY A 251 -13.86 7.82 10.07
C GLY A 251 -13.75 6.50 9.30
N SER A 252 -14.67 5.57 9.57
CA SER A 252 -14.71 4.22 8.98
C SER A 252 -16.09 3.89 8.41
N ASN A 253 -16.29 2.65 7.95
CA ASN A 253 -17.58 2.06 7.66
C ASN A 253 -17.84 0.88 8.61
N LEU A 254 -19.12 0.53 8.83
CA LEU A 254 -19.51 -0.56 9.75
C LEU A 254 -18.85 -1.91 9.47
N ARG A 255 -18.34 -2.13 8.23
CA ARG A 255 -17.65 -3.35 7.81
C ARG A 255 -16.13 -3.32 8.00
N GLY A 256 -15.57 -2.23 8.53
CA GLY A 256 -14.13 -2.05 8.73
C GLY A 256 -13.30 -2.16 7.46
N MET A 257 -13.86 -1.81 6.30
CA MET A 257 -13.12 -1.76 5.04
C MET A 257 -12.25 -0.49 5.03
N HIS A 258 -11.08 -0.58 5.65
CA HIS A 258 -10.13 0.51 5.85
C HIS A 258 -9.27 0.78 4.59
N GLY A 259 -9.96 0.94 3.45
CA GLY A 259 -9.33 0.98 2.14
C GLY A 259 -8.55 2.26 1.84
N GLY A 260 -9.10 3.44 2.17
CA GLY A 260 -8.51 4.74 1.79
C GLY A 260 -8.59 5.82 2.86
N GLY A 261 -7.92 6.95 2.60
CA GLY A 261 -7.89 8.13 3.48
C GLY A 261 -7.37 7.83 4.88
N ALA A 262 -7.90 8.53 5.89
CA ALA A 262 -7.50 8.33 7.29
C ALA A 262 -7.66 6.87 7.77
N ALA A 263 -8.64 6.11 7.27
CA ALA A 263 -8.81 4.70 7.62
C ALA A 263 -7.65 3.83 7.12
N TYR A 264 -7.17 4.08 5.90
CA TYR A 264 -5.98 3.39 5.37
C TYR A 264 -4.72 3.75 6.15
N VAL A 265 -4.53 5.02 6.52
CA VAL A 265 -3.41 5.45 7.37
C VAL A 265 -3.46 4.73 8.73
N ALA A 266 -4.62 4.66 9.37
CA ALA A 266 -4.82 3.93 10.62
C ALA A 266 -4.47 2.42 10.49
N TYR A 267 -4.88 1.80 9.38
CA TYR A 267 -4.58 0.39 9.09
C TYR A 267 -3.09 0.15 8.80
N ARG A 268 -2.44 1.03 8.01
CA ARG A 268 -1.04 0.86 7.59
C ARG A 268 -0.02 1.19 8.67
N HIS A 269 -0.30 2.15 9.55
CA HIS A 269 0.70 2.71 10.46
C HIS A 269 0.33 2.64 11.95
N PHE A 270 -0.97 2.62 12.29
CA PHE A 270 -1.44 2.77 13.68
C PHE A 270 -2.25 1.56 14.19
N GLY A 271 -2.14 0.41 13.50
CA GLY A 271 -2.63 -0.89 13.97
C GLY A 271 -4.15 -1.08 13.95
N ALA A 272 -4.89 -0.31 13.14
CA ALA A 272 -6.29 -0.64 12.88
C ALA A 272 -6.40 -1.98 12.12
N ILE A 273 -7.52 -2.67 12.28
CA ILE A 273 -7.74 -4.05 11.82
C ILE A 273 -8.76 -4.03 10.68
N MET A 274 -8.39 -4.61 9.53
CA MET A 274 -9.30 -4.77 8.40
C MET A 274 -10.49 -5.66 8.82
N GLY A 275 -11.72 -5.16 8.67
CA GLY A 275 -12.94 -5.81 9.13
C GLY A 275 -13.54 -5.24 10.42
N GLN A 276 -12.79 -4.49 11.24
CA GLN A 276 -13.29 -3.91 12.48
C GLN A 276 -13.73 -2.44 12.30
N GLY A 277 -15.00 -2.22 11.95
CA GLY A 277 -15.54 -0.88 11.67
C GLY A 277 -15.74 0.06 12.86
N VAL A 278 -15.58 -0.42 14.10
CA VAL A 278 -15.99 0.30 15.32
C VAL A 278 -14.95 0.13 16.43
N GLY A 279 -14.70 1.20 17.19
CA GLY A 279 -14.01 1.13 18.47
C GLY A 279 -12.48 1.02 18.38
N LEU A 280 -11.86 0.79 19.54
CA LEU A 280 -10.41 0.70 19.73
C LEU A 280 -9.81 -0.55 19.06
N GLN A 281 -8.67 -0.37 18.39
CA GLN A 281 -7.94 -1.38 17.64
C GLN A 281 -6.49 -0.90 17.41
N GLY A 282 -5.50 -1.62 17.93
CA GLY A 282 -4.11 -1.15 17.95
C GLY A 282 -3.98 0.19 18.68
N GLN A 283 -3.31 1.17 18.06
CA GLN A 283 -3.28 2.58 18.49
C GLN A 283 -4.28 3.43 17.69
N SER A 284 -5.42 2.86 17.30
CA SER A 284 -6.46 3.54 16.50
C SER A 284 -7.86 3.35 17.08
N TYR A 285 -8.79 4.28 16.79
CA TYR A 285 -10.21 4.16 17.15
C TYR A 285 -11.11 4.50 15.96
N ALA A 286 -11.99 3.56 15.57
CA ALA A 286 -12.86 3.72 14.42
C ALA A 286 -14.25 4.26 14.80
N ILE A 287 -14.69 5.31 14.08
CA ILE A 287 -16.05 5.87 14.16
C ILE A 287 -16.74 5.68 12.78
N PRO A 288 -17.80 4.86 12.67
CA PRO A 288 -18.56 4.68 11.43
C PRO A 288 -19.18 5.99 10.90
N THR A 289 -18.87 6.34 9.65
CA THR A 289 -19.38 7.54 8.95
C THR A 289 -20.02 7.24 7.58
N MET A 290 -20.30 5.97 7.25
CA MET A 290 -20.75 5.58 5.89
C MET A 290 -22.12 4.85 5.87
N GLN A 291 -22.86 4.89 6.98
CA GLN A 291 -24.13 4.17 7.17
C GLN A 291 -25.40 5.05 6.99
N GLY A 292 -25.23 6.33 6.66
CA GLY A 292 -26.32 7.29 6.52
C GLY A 292 -25.83 8.72 6.70
N GLY A 293 -26.74 9.66 6.96
CA GLY A 293 -26.41 11.05 7.31
C GLY A 293 -25.92 11.22 8.76
N VAL A 294 -25.62 12.46 9.13
CA VAL A 294 -25.04 12.91 10.42
C VAL A 294 -25.66 12.23 11.66
N ASP A 295 -26.99 12.09 11.74
CA ASP A 295 -27.65 11.47 12.90
C ASP A 295 -27.39 9.96 13.05
N SER A 296 -26.96 9.28 11.98
CA SER A 296 -26.51 7.87 12.05
C SER A 296 -25.07 7.72 12.55
N ILE A 297 -24.32 8.84 12.62
CA ILE A 297 -22.93 8.92 13.10
C ILE A 297 -22.92 9.31 14.58
N ARG A 298 -23.86 10.16 15.01
CA ARG A 298 -24.03 10.67 16.38
C ARG A 298 -23.86 9.61 17.49
N PRO A 299 -24.47 8.40 17.43
CA PRO A 299 -24.30 7.39 18.50
C PRO A 299 -22.84 6.97 18.68
N TYR A 300 -22.11 6.73 17.59
CA TYR A 300 -20.70 6.31 17.64
C TYR A 300 -19.77 7.43 18.11
N VAL A 301 -20.15 8.70 17.93
CA VAL A 301 -19.42 9.85 18.49
C VAL A 301 -19.69 9.98 19.99
N ASP A 302 -20.93 9.78 20.43
CA ASP A 302 -21.27 9.75 21.86
C ASP A 302 -20.59 8.56 22.59
N ASP A 303 -20.58 7.37 21.98
CA ASP A 303 -19.86 6.19 22.48
C ASP A 303 -18.34 6.43 22.55
N PHE A 304 -17.75 7.05 21.53
CA PHE A 304 -16.34 7.46 21.52
C PHE A 304 -16.01 8.43 22.65
N ILE A 305 -16.84 9.46 22.84
CA ILE A 305 -16.64 10.48 23.88
C ILE A 305 -16.75 9.85 25.28
N GLU A 306 -17.67 8.91 25.50
CA GLU A 306 -17.79 8.20 26.77
C GLU A 306 -16.64 7.20 27.00
N PHE A 307 -16.19 6.52 25.95
CA PHE A 307 -15.00 5.67 26.00
C PHE A 307 -13.75 6.48 26.37
N ALA A 308 -13.54 7.64 25.75
CA ALA A 308 -12.40 8.51 26.03
C ALA A 308 -12.40 9.06 27.46
N LYS A 309 -13.58 9.39 28.02
CA LYS A 309 -13.70 9.75 29.46
C LYS A 309 -13.18 8.64 30.37
N GLN A 310 -13.53 7.38 30.08
CA GLN A 310 -13.13 6.24 30.90
C GLN A 310 -11.63 5.91 30.80
N HIS A 311 -10.96 6.31 29.71
CA HIS A 311 -9.56 6.02 29.42
C HIS A 311 -8.67 7.27 29.47
N GLN A 312 -8.67 8.00 30.59
CA GLN A 312 -7.89 9.25 30.79
C GLN A 312 -6.37 9.09 30.62
N ASN A 313 -5.84 7.87 30.62
CA ASN A 313 -4.44 7.57 30.32
C ASN A 313 -4.09 7.63 28.83
N LEU A 314 -5.10 7.53 27.94
CA LEU A 314 -4.95 7.59 26.49
C LEU A 314 -5.32 8.97 25.97
N THR A 315 -4.56 9.48 25.00
CA THR A 315 -4.81 10.76 24.32
C THR A 315 -5.33 10.51 22.91
N PHE A 316 -6.57 10.91 22.64
CA PHE A 316 -7.26 10.62 21.40
C PHE A 316 -7.09 11.77 20.41
N LEU A 317 -6.33 11.54 19.34
CA LEU A 317 -6.08 12.49 18.26
C LEU A 317 -7.18 12.35 17.20
N VAL A 318 -8.16 13.25 17.21
CA VAL A 318 -9.32 13.21 16.31
C VAL A 318 -8.97 13.88 14.99
N THR A 319 -9.00 13.09 13.90
CA THR A 319 -8.91 13.58 12.52
C THR A 319 -10.23 14.23 12.09
N ARG A 320 -10.32 14.80 10.88
CA ARG A 320 -11.59 15.32 10.33
C ARG A 320 -12.51 14.16 9.91
N ILE A 321 -13.14 13.52 10.92
CA ILE A 321 -14.02 12.35 10.81
C ILE A 321 -15.09 12.59 9.75
N GLY A 322 -15.21 11.69 8.77
CA GLY A 322 -16.22 11.78 7.69
C GLY A 322 -15.90 12.77 6.55
N CYS A 323 -15.09 13.80 6.76
CA CYS A 323 -14.86 14.87 5.78
C CYS A 323 -13.99 14.47 4.56
N GLY A 324 -13.41 13.27 4.57
CA GLY A 324 -12.75 12.66 3.42
C GLY A 324 -13.73 11.91 2.51
N ILE A 325 -13.65 10.57 2.52
CA ILE A 325 -14.39 9.68 1.61
C ILE A 325 -15.92 9.75 1.80
N ALA A 326 -16.40 9.98 3.03
CA ALA A 326 -17.85 10.07 3.28
C ALA A 326 -18.46 11.43 2.87
N GLY A 327 -17.63 12.43 2.57
CA GLY A 327 -18.03 13.65 1.86
C GLY A 327 -18.69 14.77 2.67
N PHE A 328 -18.80 14.63 3.99
CA PHE A 328 -19.38 15.65 4.88
C PHE A 328 -18.49 16.90 4.99
N THR A 329 -19.07 18.06 5.32
CA THR A 329 -18.29 19.25 5.70
C THR A 329 -17.95 19.26 7.19
N ASP A 330 -17.05 20.15 7.62
CA ASP A 330 -16.74 20.30 9.05
C ASP A 330 -17.95 20.79 9.85
N GLU A 331 -18.77 21.67 9.25
CA GLU A 331 -19.99 22.21 9.84
C GLU A 331 -21.08 21.15 10.05
N GLU A 332 -21.03 20.03 9.31
CA GLU A 332 -21.93 18.89 9.50
C GLU A 332 -21.49 17.96 10.63
N ILE A 333 -20.18 17.82 10.87
CA ILE A 333 -19.63 16.83 11.82
C ILE A 333 -19.16 17.44 13.14
N SER A 334 -18.49 18.61 13.16
CA SER A 334 -18.00 19.22 14.41
C SER A 334 -19.10 19.46 15.46
N PRO A 335 -20.38 19.75 15.11
CA PRO A 335 -21.45 19.84 16.12
C PRO A 335 -21.74 18.53 16.88
N LEU A 336 -21.35 17.36 16.35
CA LEU A 336 -21.39 16.09 17.08
C LEU A 336 -20.32 16.05 18.19
N PHE A 337 -19.13 16.59 17.90
CA PHE A 337 -17.99 16.61 18.81
C PHE A 337 -18.05 17.73 19.86
N LYS A 338 -19.13 18.51 19.93
CA LYS A 338 -19.30 19.60 20.92
C LYS A 338 -19.10 19.16 22.38
N LYS A 339 -19.44 17.92 22.74
CA LYS A 339 -19.20 17.37 24.10
C LYS A 339 -17.72 17.02 24.37
N ALA A 340 -16.89 16.92 23.32
CA ALA A 340 -15.49 16.52 23.42
C ALA A 340 -14.57 17.65 23.87
N HIS A 341 -14.92 18.94 23.67
CA HIS A 341 -14.07 20.05 24.13
C HIS A 341 -13.83 20.03 25.64
N ASP A 342 -14.78 19.49 26.42
CA ASP A 342 -14.74 19.35 27.88
C ASP A 342 -13.90 18.14 28.35
N VAL A 343 -13.62 17.19 27.44
CA VAL A 343 -12.91 15.94 27.73
C VAL A 343 -11.42 16.14 27.41
N LYS A 344 -10.62 16.41 28.44
CA LYS A 344 -9.22 16.87 28.31
C LYS A 344 -8.30 16.01 27.45
N ASN A 345 -8.57 14.71 27.37
CA ASN A 345 -7.77 13.75 26.62
C ASN A 345 -8.30 13.50 25.19
N ILE A 346 -9.33 14.23 24.74
CA ILE A 346 -9.69 14.32 23.32
C ILE A 346 -9.07 15.59 22.73
N ILE A 347 -8.27 15.41 21.70
CA ILE A 347 -7.64 16.45 20.89
C ILE A 347 -8.44 16.53 19.58
N LEU A 348 -8.88 17.73 19.20
CA LEU A 348 -9.75 17.97 18.03
C LEU A 348 -8.99 18.70 16.90
N PRO A 349 -9.44 18.61 15.64
CA PRO A 349 -8.91 19.41 14.53
C PRO A 349 -8.95 20.93 14.83
N PRO A 350 -8.07 21.76 14.23
CA PRO A 350 -8.00 23.19 14.53
C PRO A 350 -9.26 24.00 14.16
N SER A 351 -10.15 23.44 13.34
CA SER A 351 -11.38 24.04 12.84
C SER A 351 -12.65 23.55 13.54
N TRP A 352 -12.54 22.72 14.60
CA TRP A 352 -13.65 22.02 15.25
C TRP A 352 -13.93 22.53 16.67
#